data_AF-A0A351UNJ7-F1
#
_entry.id   AF-A0A351UNJ7-F1
#
_cell.length_a   1.000
_cell.length_b   1.000
_cell.length_c   1.000
_cell.angle_alpha   90.00
_cell.angle_beta   90.00
_cell.angle_gamma   90.00
#
_symmetry.space_group_name_H-M   'P 1'
#
loop_
_entity.id
_entity.type
_entity.pdbx_description
1 polymer ?
#
loop_
_entity_poly.entity_id
_entity_poly.type
_entity_poly.pdbx_seq_one_letter_code
_entity_poly.pdbx_strand_id
1 'polypeptide(L)'
;MIFDPLEINYSKLRAYLDCPFLYRHLYVERRFAPPTPFSSLGLSVHRALARYHAGGGDLGDLMMYYEDSWLHQGYASAQQGMEFYNRGAAVLEDWWRYNQEHKARTIYWEKQFVFPFEKWLIKGTIDRVDQLPGGLVELIDYKMGFETKTPEDVTGSLQLSIYALGLSRALDLKVGAVGYMILSGGPRKVAIPYDPATETATLDLIRATAEKMLALDMSRKGNCQRCPIRELCAESPARKWDGTGPWPG
;
A
#
# COMPACT_ATOMS: atom_id res chain seq x y z
N MET A 1 -10.06 -10.58 15.45
CA MET A 1 -9.69 -11.48 14.35
C MET A 1 -8.42 -12.23 14.71
N ILE A 2 -8.47 -13.55 14.61
CA ILE A 2 -7.37 -14.49 14.86
C ILE A 2 -6.36 -14.35 13.70
N PHE A 3 -5.06 -14.51 13.97
CA PHE A 3 -4.05 -14.57 12.90
C PHE A 3 -4.32 -15.81 12.04
N ASP A 4 -4.65 -15.59 10.77
CA ASP A 4 -4.77 -16.65 9.78
C ASP A 4 -3.50 -16.67 8.90
N PRO A 5 -2.64 -17.70 9.04
CA PRO A 5 -1.42 -17.85 8.23
C PRO A 5 -1.72 -18.25 6.78
N LEU A 6 -2.94 -18.70 6.46
CA LEU A 6 -3.34 -19.06 5.09
C LEU A 6 -3.85 -17.84 4.32
N GLU A 7 -4.14 -16.74 5.00
CA GLU A 7 -4.55 -15.50 4.37
C GLU A 7 -3.32 -14.63 4.01
N ILE A 8 -3.15 -14.34 2.73
CA ILE A 8 -1.99 -13.59 2.20
C ILE A 8 -2.45 -12.27 1.57
N ASN A 9 -1.69 -11.21 1.84
CA ASN A 9 -1.83 -9.93 1.15
C ASN A 9 -0.44 -9.35 0.85
N TYR A 10 -0.40 -8.32 0.00
CA TYR A 10 0.85 -7.65 -0.38
C TYR A 10 1.65 -7.19 0.85
N SER A 11 1.00 -6.56 1.84
CA SER A 11 1.69 -6.04 3.03
C SER A 11 2.35 -7.12 3.88
N LYS A 12 1.74 -8.31 4.01
CA LYS A 12 2.32 -9.48 4.69
C LYS A 12 3.54 -10.00 3.93
N LEU A 13 3.40 -10.19 2.62
CA LEU A 13 4.48 -10.65 1.74
C LEU A 13 5.66 -9.66 1.77
N ARG A 14 5.36 -8.37 1.63
CA ARG A 14 6.37 -7.31 1.64
C ARG A 14 7.10 -7.25 2.97
N ALA A 15 6.38 -7.30 4.09
CA ALA A 15 7.01 -7.34 5.41
C ALA A 15 7.96 -8.54 5.57
N TYR A 16 7.55 -9.72 5.08
CA TYR A 16 8.41 -10.91 5.14
C TYR A 16 9.62 -10.77 4.22
N LEU A 17 9.43 -10.35 2.97
CA LEU A 17 10.50 -10.12 2.00
C LEU A 17 11.51 -9.08 2.50
N ASP A 18 11.03 -8.00 3.13
CA ASP A 18 11.91 -7.02 3.77
C ASP A 18 12.66 -7.64 4.97
N CYS A 19 11.95 -8.32 5.88
CA CYS A 19 12.56 -9.04 7.01
C CYS A 19 11.57 -10.02 7.68
N PRO A 20 11.90 -11.32 7.83
CA PRO A 20 11.06 -12.28 8.56
C PRO A 20 10.68 -11.83 9.98
N PHE A 21 11.61 -11.17 10.69
CA PHE A 21 11.34 -10.63 12.03
C PHE A 21 10.35 -9.46 12.02
N LEU A 22 10.32 -8.65 10.96
CA LEU A 22 9.30 -7.60 10.78
C LEU A 22 7.93 -8.24 10.58
N TYR A 23 7.83 -9.23 9.70
CA TYR A 23 6.60 -10.00 9.50
C TYR A 23 6.09 -10.63 10.80
N ARG A 24 6.98 -11.31 11.53
CA ARG A 24 6.65 -11.93 12.82
C ARG A 24 6.11 -10.90 13.80
N HIS A 25 6.82 -9.79 13.99
CA HIS A 25 6.41 -8.74 14.91
C HIS A 25 5.02 -8.19 14.58
N LEU A 26 4.78 -7.84 13.32
CA LEU A 26 3.54 -7.19 12.88
C LEU A 26 2.34 -8.15 12.85
N TYR A 27 2.52 -9.37 12.35
CA TYR A 27 1.39 -10.23 12.00
C TYR A 27 1.24 -11.45 12.89
N VAL A 28 2.35 -12.06 13.32
CA VAL A 28 2.32 -13.26 14.19
C VAL A 28 2.14 -12.85 15.64
N GLU A 29 2.97 -11.92 16.11
CA GLU A 29 2.92 -11.35 17.47
C GLU A 29 1.88 -10.24 17.59
N ARG A 30 1.37 -9.74 16.46
CA ARG A 30 0.32 -8.71 16.37
C ARG A 30 0.69 -7.43 17.11
N ARG A 31 1.97 -7.07 17.06
CA ARG A 31 2.50 -5.84 17.66
C ARG A 31 2.38 -4.70 16.67
N PHE A 32 2.05 -3.53 17.20
CA PHE A 32 1.85 -2.33 16.41
C PHE A 32 3.19 -1.69 16.03
N ALA A 33 3.35 -1.33 14.76
CA ALA A 33 4.37 -0.36 14.37
C ALA A 33 3.78 1.05 14.50
N PRO A 34 4.44 1.97 15.24
CA PRO A 34 3.99 3.36 15.34
C PRO A 34 3.82 4.01 13.96
N PRO A 35 2.76 4.78 13.73
CA PRO A 35 2.58 5.48 12.47
C PRO A 35 3.63 6.59 12.35
N THR A 36 4.12 6.79 11.14
CA THR A 36 4.97 7.94 10.80
C THR A 36 4.12 9.06 10.20
N PRO A 37 4.61 10.33 10.20
CA PRO A 37 3.90 11.44 9.57
C PRO A 37 3.53 11.15 8.11
N PHE A 38 4.43 10.49 7.37
CA PHE A 38 4.23 10.12 5.97
C PHE A 38 3.14 9.06 5.79
N SER A 39 3.10 8.05 6.66
CA SER A 39 2.06 7.01 6.60
C SER A 39 0.68 7.54 6.98
N SER A 40 0.59 8.41 7.99
CA SER A 40 -0.67 9.04 8.39
C SER A 40 -1.20 9.97 7.32
N LEU A 41 -0.33 10.79 6.71
CA LEU A 41 -0.70 11.64 5.58
C LEU A 41 -1.20 10.81 4.39
N GLY A 42 -0.44 9.78 3.98
CA GLY A 42 -0.83 8.92 2.86
C GLY A 42 -2.21 8.28 3.08
N LEU A 43 -2.45 7.73 4.27
CA LEU A 43 -3.74 7.11 4.57
C LEU A 43 -4.90 8.13 4.62
N SER A 44 -4.66 9.33 5.13
CA SER A 44 -5.67 10.40 5.14
C SER A 44 -6.05 10.81 3.71
N VAL A 45 -5.07 10.92 2.82
CA VAL A 45 -5.27 11.25 1.39
C VAL A 45 -6.01 10.14 0.65
N HIS A 46 -5.62 8.86 0.81
CA HIS A 46 -6.32 7.75 0.16
C HIS A 46 -7.80 7.70 0.58
N ARG A 47 -8.08 7.84 1.88
CA ARG A 47 -9.46 7.86 2.40
C ARG A 47 -10.27 9.02 1.84
N ALA A 48 -9.69 10.21 1.75
CA ALA A 48 -10.34 11.38 1.16
C ALA A 48 -10.70 11.13 -0.30
N LEU A 49 -9.75 10.62 -1.09
CA LEU A 49 -9.97 10.28 -2.50
C LEU A 49 -11.03 9.19 -2.68
N ALA A 50 -11.02 8.16 -1.84
CA ALA A 50 -12.02 7.10 -1.87
C ALA A 50 -13.44 7.63 -1.60
N ARG A 51 -13.59 8.50 -0.60
CA ARG A 51 -14.87 9.16 -0.29
C ARG A 51 -15.31 10.08 -1.41
N TYR A 52 -14.38 10.81 -2.03
CA TYR A 52 -14.68 11.65 -3.18
C TYR A 52 -15.12 10.85 -4.41
N HIS A 53 -14.50 9.70 -4.70
CA HIS A 53 -14.96 8.83 -5.78
C HIS A 53 -16.37 8.26 -5.50
N ALA A 54 -16.69 7.99 -4.24
CA ALA A 54 -18.01 7.49 -3.85
C ALA A 54 -19.11 8.57 -3.86
N GLY A 55 -18.81 9.76 -3.34
CA GLY A 55 -19.80 10.83 -3.14
C GLY A 55 -19.83 11.86 -4.27
N GLY A 56 -18.75 11.99 -5.04
CA GLY A 56 -18.55 13.10 -5.97
C GLY A 56 -18.45 14.44 -5.23
N GLY A 57 -18.73 15.52 -5.96
CA GLY A 57 -18.74 16.88 -5.43
C GLY A 57 -17.74 17.81 -6.11
N ASP A 58 -17.59 19.00 -5.55
CA ASP A 58 -16.57 19.97 -5.95
C ASP A 58 -15.31 19.89 -5.06
N LEU A 59 -14.42 20.87 -5.20
CA LEU A 59 -13.20 20.92 -4.40
C LEU A 59 -13.51 21.07 -2.88
N GLY A 60 -14.57 21.80 -2.53
CA GLY A 60 -15.01 21.95 -1.15
C GLY A 60 -15.43 20.62 -0.54
N ASP A 61 -16.19 19.82 -1.27
CA ASP A 61 -16.57 18.45 -0.84
C ASP A 61 -15.32 17.57 -0.63
N LEU A 62 -14.33 17.64 -1.53
CA LEU A 62 -13.07 16.92 -1.37
C LEU A 62 -12.31 17.34 -0.10
N MET A 63 -12.29 18.63 0.21
CA MET A 63 -11.66 19.13 1.43
C MET A 63 -12.41 18.68 2.69
N MET A 64 -13.75 18.61 2.66
CA MET A 64 -14.53 18.05 3.75
C MET A 64 -14.23 16.55 3.97
N TYR A 65 -14.13 15.77 2.88
CA TYR A 65 -13.73 14.36 3.00
C TYR A 65 -12.32 14.20 3.57
N TYR A 66 -11.42 15.15 3.28
CA TYR A 66 -10.08 15.15 3.82
C TYR A 66 -10.04 15.47 5.31
N GLU A 67 -10.78 16.50 5.75
CA GLU A 67 -10.93 16.85 7.15
C GLU A 67 -11.48 15.68 7.97
N ASP A 68 -12.56 15.04 7.48
CA ASP A 68 -13.14 13.83 8.09
C ASP A 68 -12.19 12.64 8.15
N SER A 69 -11.24 12.56 7.20
CA SER A 69 -10.33 11.43 7.07
C SER A 69 -8.99 11.65 7.78
N TRP A 70 -8.76 12.85 8.31
CA TRP A 70 -7.48 13.25 8.87
C TRP A 70 -7.11 12.44 10.11
N LEU A 71 -5.92 11.84 10.07
CA LEU A 71 -5.36 11.11 11.20
C LEU A 71 -4.45 12.02 12.02
N HIS A 72 -4.74 12.18 13.31
CA HIS A 72 -3.93 13.03 14.21
C HIS A 72 -2.68 12.35 14.80
N GLN A 73 -2.42 11.09 14.46
CA GLN A 73 -1.34 10.27 15.04
C GLN A 73 -0.08 10.26 14.18
N GLY A 74 1.07 10.02 14.82
CA GLY A 74 2.36 9.85 14.14
C GLY A 74 3.16 11.14 13.97
N TYR A 75 2.63 12.29 14.40
CA TYR A 75 3.35 13.56 14.42
C TYR A 75 4.03 13.79 15.77
N ALA A 76 5.21 14.42 15.73
CA ALA A 76 5.98 14.79 16.91
C ALA A 76 5.34 15.96 17.70
N SER A 77 4.54 16.79 17.03
CA SER A 77 3.85 17.94 17.64
C SER A 77 2.60 18.34 16.83
N ALA A 78 1.73 19.14 17.44
CA ALA A 78 0.58 19.74 16.76
C ALA A 78 1.01 20.62 15.56
N GLN A 79 2.12 21.34 15.70
CA GLN A 79 2.69 22.16 14.62
C GLN A 79 3.07 21.29 13.41
N GLN A 80 3.78 20.18 13.63
CA GLN A 80 4.11 19.26 12.55
C GLN A 80 2.85 18.63 11.94
N GLY A 81 1.85 18.31 12.76
CA GLY A 81 0.55 17.86 12.28
C GLY A 81 -0.08 18.85 11.30
N MET A 82 -0.09 20.14 11.65
CA MET A 82 -0.63 21.21 10.79
C MET A 82 0.17 21.37 9.49
N GLU A 83 1.51 21.26 9.54
CA GLU A 83 2.36 21.30 8.34
C GLU A 83 2.01 20.17 7.36
N PHE A 84 1.86 18.94 7.87
CA PHE A 84 1.45 17.80 7.05
C PHE A 84 0.01 17.92 6.56
N TYR A 85 -0.90 18.47 7.38
CA TYR A 85 -2.29 18.71 6.99
C TYR A 85 -2.35 19.61 5.76
N ASN A 86 -1.68 20.77 5.82
CA ASN A 86 -1.60 21.74 4.73
C ASN A 86 -0.96 21.13 3.48
N ARG A 87 0.07 20.29 3.65
CA ARG A 87 0.69 19.57 2.53
C ARG A 87 -0.30 18.63 1.84
N GLY A 88 -1.10 17.88 2.59
CA GLY A 88 -2.12 17.01 2.01
C GLY A 88 -3.25 17.75 1.33
N ALA A 89 -3.68 18.89 1.90
CA ALA A 89 -4.68 19.76 1.28
C ALA A 89 -4.22 20.26 -0.09
N ALA A 90 -2.98 20.76 -0.19
CA ALA A 90 -2.39 21.19 -1.46
C ALA A 90 -2.32 20.05 -2.49
N VAL A 91 -1.93 18.85 -2.05
CA VAL A 91 -1.88 17.65 -2.91
C VAL A 91 -3.27 17.29 -3.46
N LEU A 92 -4.30 17.36 -2.63
CA LEU A 92 -5.67 17.06 -3.04
C LEU A 92 -6.25 18.12 -3.97
N GLU A 93 -5.93 19.40 -3.75
CA GLU A 93 -6.30 20.49 -4.65
C GLU A 93 -5.67 20.29 -6.05
N ASP A 94 -4.37 20.02 -6.10
CA ASP A 94 -3.66 19.76 -7.35
C ASP A 94 -4.28 18.53 -8.06
N TRP A 95 -4.51 17.44 -7.31
CA TRP A 95 -5.15 16.24 -7.84
C TRP A 95 -6.55 16.53 -8.39
N TRP A 96 -7.35 17.32 -7.69
CA TRP A 96 -8.69 17.69 -8.13
C TRP A 96 -8.63 18.41 -9.48
N ARG A 97 -7.78 19.44 -9.61
CA ARG A 97 -7.56 20.18 -10.86
C ARG A 97 -7.15 19.24 -11.99
N TYR A 98 -6.16 18.38 -11.75
CA TYR A 98 -5.71 17.38 -12.71
C TYR A 98 -6.86 16.46 -13.16
N ASN A 99 -7.66 15.98 -12.21
CA ASN A 99 -8.80 15.08 -12.47
C ASN A 99 -9.96 15.77 -13.20
N GLN A 100 -10.07 17.11 -13.14
CA GLN A 100 -11.01 17.87 -13.97
C GLN A 100 -10.57 17.87 -15.44
N GLU A 101 -9.28 18.00 -15.72
CA GLU A 101 -8.71 18.01 -17.07
C GLU A 101 -8.57 16.61 -17.68
N HIS A 102 -8.33 15.60 -16.84
CA HIS A 102 -8.05 14.23 -17.25
C HIS A 102 -9.18 13.28 -16.82
N LYS A 103 -10.38 13.52 -17.34
CA LYS A 103 -11.55 12.70 -17.02
C LYS A 103 -11.32 11.26 -17.45
N ALA A 104 -11.51 10.35 -16.51
CA ALA A 104 -11.58 8.91 -16.75
C ALA A 104 -12.83 8.35 -16.09
N ARG A 105 -13.34 7.25 -16.64
CA ARG A 105 -14.48 6.55 -16.06
C ARG A 105 -13.98 5.56 -15.01
N THR A 106 -13.90 6.01 -13.77
CA THR A 106 -13.62 5.13 -12.63
C THR A 106 -14.81 4.22 -12.38
N ILE A 107 -14.56 2.91 -12.37
CA ILE A 107 -15.58 1.88 -12.14
C ILE A 107 -15.45 1.24 -10.76
N TYR A 108 -14.27 1.34 -10.14
CA TYR A 108 -14.03 0.88 -8.77
C TYR A 108 -13.04 1.80 -8.05
N TRP A 109 -13.24 1.94 -6.75
CA TRP A 109 -12.34 2.60 -5.79
C TRP A 109 -12.33 1.80 -4.49
N GLU A 110 -11.19 1.77 -3.78
CA GLU A 110 -10.97 0.95 -2.57
C GLU A 110 -11.56 -0.47 -2.70
N LYS A 111 -11.43 -1.07 -3.89
CA LYS A 111 -12.11 -2.30 -4.22
C LYS A 111 -11.35 -3.47 -3.65
N GLN A 112 -12.01 -4.14 -2.70
CA GLN A 112 -11.53 -5.38 -2.15
C GLN A 112 -11.68 -6.52 -3.17
N PHE A 113 -10.67 -7.37 -3.23
CA PHE A 113 -10.72 -8.63 -3.94
C PHE A 113 -10.25 -9.76 -3.02
N VAL A 114 -10.74 -10.96 -3.31
CA VAL A 114 -10.34 -12.19 -2.65
C VAL A 114 -10.37 -13.30 -3.69
N PHE A 115 -9.29 -14.07 -3.83
CA PHE A 115 -9.29 -15.28 -4.64
C PHE A 115 -8.50 -16.42 -3.99
N PRO A 116 -8.93 -17.68 -4.15
CA PRO A 116 -8.17 -18.84 -3.68
C PRO A 116 -6.94 -19.07 -4.58
N PHE A 117 -5.81 -19.42 -3.96
CA PHE A 117 -4.60 -19.87 -4.64
C PHE A 117 -3.98 -21.01 -3.84
N GLU A 118 -4.10 -22.24 -4.35
CA GLU A 118 -3.71 -23.46 -3.65
C GLU A 118 -4.37 -23.54 -2.27
N LYS A 119 -3.58 -23.58 -1.19
CA LYS A 119 -4.06 -23.58 0.20
C LYS A 119 -4.24 -22.18 0.79
N TRP A 120 -3.89 -21.12 0.05
CA TRP A 120 -3.95 -19.74 0.52
C TRP A 120 -5.16 -18.99 -0.02
N LEU A 121 -5.56 -17.98 0.72
CA LEU A 121 -6.53 -16.99 0.29
C LEU A 121 -5.80 -15.66 0.04
N ILE A 122 -5.73 -15.24 -1.22
CA ILE A 122 -5.07 -13.97 -1.58
C ILE A 122 -6.10 -12.86 -1.53
N LYS A 123 -5.80 -11.80 -0.78
CA LYS A 123 -6.65 -10.62 -0.68
C LYS A 123 -5.87 -9.32 -0.82
N GLY A 124 -6.60 -8.28 -1.20
CA GLY A 124 -6.07 -6.93 -1.26
C GLY A 124 -7.17 -5.92 -1.50
N THR A 125 -6.76 -4.65 -1.49
CA THR A 125 -7.62 -3.51 -1.80
C THR A 125 -6.94 -2.71 -2.88
N ILE A 126 -7.67 -2.45 -3.96
CA ILE A 126 -7.19 -1.70 -5.12
C ILE A 126 -7.72 -0.27 -4.98
N ASP A 127 -6.82 0.72 -5.01
CA ASP A 127 -7.20 2.11 -4.80
C ASP A 127 -8.18 2.62 -5.85
N ARG A 128 -7.91 2.37 -7.13
CA ARG A 128 -8.71 2.84 -8.26
C ARG A 128 -8.61 1.91 -9.47
N VAL A 129 -9.74 1.72 -10.15
CA VAL A 129 -9.82 1.02 -11.44
C VAL A 129 -10.62 1.87 -12.41
N ASP A 130 -10.01 2.18 -13.54
CA ASP A 130 -10.63 2.96 -14.62
C ASP A 130 -10.98 2.05 -15.80
N GLN A 131 -12.10 2.34 -16.46
CA GLN A 131 -12.47 1.66 -17.69
C GLN A 131 -11.61 2.15 -18.86
N LEU A 132 -11.10 1.21 -19.66
CA LEU A 132 -10.43 1.45 -20.93
C LEU A 132 -11.30 0.97 -22.11
N PRO A 133 -11.01 1.41 -23.35
CA PRO A 133 -11.65 0.90 -24.55
C PRO A 133 -11.54 -0.63 -24.70
N GLY A 134 -12.47 -1.25 -25.43
CA GLY A 134 -12.44 -2.69 -25.70
C GLY A 134 -12.80 -3.58 -24.50
N GLY A 135 -13.39 -3.01 -23.45
CA GLY A 135 -13.75 -3.74 -22.22
C GLY A 135 -12.56 -4.04 -21.32
N LEU A 136 -11.42 -3.40 -21.55
CA LEU A 136 -10.24 -3.48 -20.70
C LEU A 136 -10.38 -2.54 -19.49
N VAL A 137 -9.52 -2.74 -18.49
CA VAL A 137 -9.41 -1.85 -17.32
C VAL A 137 -7.97 -1.45 -17.06
N GLU A 138 -7.80 -0.27 -16.46
CA GLU A 138 -6.54 0.22 -15.92
C GLU A 138 -6.58 0.15 -14.39
N LEU A 139 -5.57 -0.49 -13.81
CA LEU A 139 -5.35 -0.51 -12.37
C LEU A 139 -4.45 0.65 -11.97
N ILE A 140 -4.87 1.44 -10.99
CA ILE A 140 -4.14 2.60 -10.50
C ILE A 140 -3.98 2.48 -8.99
N ASP A 141 -2.73 2.59 -8.52
CA ASP A 141 -2.39 2.73 -7.11
C ASP A 141 -1.88 4.17 -6.85
N TYR A 142 -2.43 4.83 -5.85
CA TYR A 142 -2.06 6.19 -5.50
C TYR A 142 -0.74 6.18 -4.71
N LYS A 143 0.19 7.04 -5.11
CA LYS A 143 1.44 7.26 -4.37
C LYS A 143 1.57 8.72 -4.03
N MET A 144 1.84 9.02 -2.77
CA MET A 144 2.13 10.39 -2.32
C MET A 144 3.32 11.02 -3.05
N GLY A 145 4.21 10.25 -3.69
CA GLY A 145 5.32 10.81 -4.45
C GLY A 145 6.50 11.28 -3.62
N PHE A 146 6.72 10.69 -2.43
CA PHE A 146 7.94 10.91 -1.64
C PHE A 146 9.20 10.34 -2.31
N GLU A 147 9.02 9.47 -3.30
CA GLU A 147 10.06 8.88 -4.13
C GLU A 147 9.71 9.08 -5.61
N THR A 148 10.72 9.24 -6.45
CA THR A 148 10.55 9.18 -7.90
C THR A 148 10.12 7.77 -8.29
N LYS A 149 9.02 7.65 -9.05
CA LYS A 149 8.59 6.41 -9.69
C LYS A 149 8.79 6.46 -11.19
N THR A 150 9.39 5.42 -11.75
CA THR A 150 9.64 5.22 -13.18
C THR A 150 8.80 4.07 -13.74
N PRO A 151 8.70 3.90 -15.07
CA PRO A 151 8.06 2.74 -15.67
C PRO A 151 8.66 1.41 -15.20
N GLU A 152 9.98 1.35 -14.95
CA GLU A 152 10.66 0.16 -14.45
C GLU A 152 10.17 -0.23 -13.04
N ASP A 153 9.89 0.76 -12.17
CA ASP A 153 9.27 0.51 -10.86
C ASP A 153 7.87 -0.08 -10.96
N VAL A 154 7.14 0.25 -12.04
CA VAL A 154 5.82 -0.31 -12.32
C VAL A 154 5.97 -1.76 -12.79
N THR A 155 6.89 -2.02 -13.73
CA THR A 155 7.19 -3.37 -14.25
C THR A 155 7.61 -4.33 -13.14
N GLY A 156 8.44 -3.88 -12.21
CA GLY A 156 8.92 -4.70 -11.08
C GLY A 156 7.96 -4.77 -9.88
N SER A 157 6.76 -4.20 -9.96
CA SER A 157 5.90 -4.04 -8.80
C SER A 157 5.13 -5.30 -8.43
N LEU A 158 5.59 -6.01 -7.40
CA LEU A 158 4.83 -7.11 -6.80
C LEU A 158 3.42 -6.70 -6.35
N GLN A 159 3.24 -5.45 -5.90
CA GLN A 159 1.92 -4.95 -5.48
C GLN A 159 0.95 -4.92 -6.66
N LEU A 160 1.34 -4.27 -7.75
CA LEU A 160 0.50 -4.13 -8.93
C LEU A 160 0.24 -5.49 -9.59
N SER A 161 1.24 -6.39 -9.61
CA SER A 161 1.06 -7.75 -10.13
C SER A 161 0.02 -8.55 -9.34
N ILE A 162 0.05 -8.49 -8.00
CA ILE A 162 -0.96 -9.15 -7.14
C ILE A 162 -2.35 -8.54 -7.35
N TYR A 163 -2.42 -7.22 -7.51
CA TYR A 163 -3.69 -6.53 -7.69
C TYR A 163 -4.29 -6.80 -9.07
N ALA A 164 -3.46 -6.93 -10.12
CA ALA A 164 -3.91 -7.34 -11.44
C ALA A 164 -4.48 -8.77 -11.42
N LEU A 165 -3.83 -9.71 -10.71
CA LEU A 165 -4.39 -11.04 -10.43
C LEU A 165 -5.73 -10.96 -9.69
N GLY A 166 -5.88 -10.00 -8.77
CA GLY A 166 -7.14 -9.73 -8.07
C GLY A 166 -8.27 -9.32 -9.02
N LEU A 167 -7.98 -8.41 -9.95
CA LEU A 167 -8.93 -8.00 -10.99
C LEU A 167 -9.31 -9.15 -11.91
N SER A 168 -8.33 -9.92 -12.39
CA SER A 168 -8.58 -11.01 -13.34
C SER A 168 -9.27 -12.21 -12.70
N ARG A 169 -8.85 -12.65 -11.52
CA ARG A 169 -9.32 -13.90 -10.90
C ARG A 169 -10.53 -13.76 -9.99
N ALA A 170 -10.67 -12.61 -9.32
CA ALA A 170 -11.79 -12.40 -8.40
C ALA A 170 -12.96 -11.64 -9.04
N LEU A 171 -12.67 -10.78 -10.03
CA LEU A 171 -13.66 -9.87 -10.62
C LEU A 171 -13.90 -10.12 -12.11
N ASP A 172 -13.20 -11.08 -12.72
CA ASP A 172 -13.32 -11.44 -14.14
C ASP A 172 -13.11 -10.24 -15.09
N LEU A 173 -12.18 -9.35 -14.73
CA LEU A 173 -11.85 -8.16 -15.51
C LEU A 173 -10.57 -8.37 -16.32
N LYS A 174 -10.57 -7.87 -17.56
CA LYS A 174 -9.41 -7.89 -18.44
C LYS A 174 -8.52 -6.68 -18.17
N VAL A 175 -7.37 -6.89 -17.53
CA VAL A 175 -6.42 -5.82 -17.21
C VAL A 175 -5.62 -5.46 -18.47
N GLY A 176 -5.73 -4.20 -18.92
CA GLY A 176 -4.98 -3.67 -20.05
C GLY A 176 -3.73 -2.90 -19.65
N ALA A 177 -3.77 -2.23 -18.49
CA ALA A 177 -2.66 -1.45 -17.98
C ALA A 177 -2.62 -1.44 -16.46
N VAL A 178 -1.43 -1.23 -15.91
CA VAL A 178 -1.19 -1.04 -14.48
C VAL A 178 -0.32 0.20 -14.29
N GLY A 179 -0.51 0.93 -13.19
CA GLY A 179 0.30 2.12 -12.95
C GLY A 179 0.14 2.75 -11.58
N TYR A 180 0.98 3.75 -11.35
CA TYR A 180 0.90 4.64 -10.20
C TYR A 180 0.35 6.00 -10.60
N MET A 181 -0.52 6.56 -9.76
CA MET A 181 -0.84 7.99 -9.78
C MET A 181 -0.01 8.68 -8.70
N ILE A 182 1.00 9.43 -9.12
CA ILE A 182 1.88 10.19 -8.22
C ILE A 182 1.20 11.52 -7.92
N LEU A 183 0.98 11.81 -6.63
CA LEU A 183 0.14 12.92 -6.19
C LEU A 183 0.91 14.22 -5.90
N SER A 184 2.07 14.15 -5.21
CA SER A 184 2.86 15.36 -4.90
C SER A 184 3.71 15.83 -6.09
N GLY A 185 3.94 17.14 -6.15
CA GLY A 185 4.82 17.75 -7.15
C GLY A 185 4.19 17.87 -8.53
N GLY A 186 2.87 17.98 -8.59
CA GLY A 186 2.10 17.90 -9.82
C GLY A 186 1.61 16.46 -10.07
N PRO A 187 0.29 16.21 -10.02
CA PRO A 187 -0.27 14.89 -10.25
C PRO A 187 0.13 14.36 -11.62
N ARG A 188 0.65 13.13 -11.64
CA ARG A 188 1.09 12.49 -12.88
C ARG A 188 0.92 10.99 -12.81
N LYS A 189 0.52 10.40 -13.93
CA LYS A 189 0.38 8.95 -14.07
C LYS A 189 1.65 8.33 -14.65
N VAL A 190 2.13 7.26 -14.04
CA VAL A 190 3.17 6.37 -14.60
C VAL A 190 2.53 5.01 -14.79
N ALA A 191 2.25 4.64 -16.02
CA ALA A 191 1.57 3.39 -16.34
C ALA A 191 2.27 2.67 -17.49
N ILE A 192 2.13 1.35 -17.50
CA ILE A 192 2.61 0.46 -18.56
C ILE A 192 1.48 -0.49 -18.98
N PRO A 193 1.53 -1.04 -20.20
CA PRO A 193 0.69 -2.17 -20.57
C PRO A 193 0.89 -3.34 -19.61
N TYR A 194 -0.20 -3.99 -19.22
CA TYR A 194 -0.11 -5.19 -18.39
C TYR A 194 0.30 -6.39 -19.24
N ASP A 195 1.28 -7.16 -18.76
CA ASP A 195 1.72 -8.41 -19.39
C ASP A 195 1.27 -9.64 -18.57
N PRO A 196 0.24 -10.38 -19.03
CA PRO A 196 -0.22 -11.60 -18.36
C PRO A 196 0.84 -12.71 -18.26
N ALA A 197 1.90 -12.68 -19.07
CA ALA A 197 2.99 -13.66 -18.96
C ALA A 197 3.73 -13.58 -17.61
N THR A 198 3.63 -12.46 -16.90
CA THR A 198 4.23 -12.26 -15.57
C THR A 198 3.43 -12.91 -14.43
N GLU A 199 2.20 -13.40 -14.68
CA GLU A 199 1.33 -13.97 -13.65
C GLU A 199 1.96 -15.19 -12.97
N THR A 200 2.52 -16.12 -13.75
CA THR A 200 3.12 -17.36 -13.23
C THR A 200 4.27 -17.04 -12.28
N ALA A 201 5.19 -16.16 -12.69
CA ALA A 201 6.31 -15.74 -11.85
C ALA A 201 5.84 -15.07 -10.55
N THR A 202 4.76 -14.29 -10.61
CA THR A 202 4.16 -13.64 -9.44
C THR A 202 3.62 -14.70 -8.47
N LEU A 203 2.86 -15.68 -8.96
CA LEU A 203 2.31 -16.75 -8.14
C LEU A 203 3.38 -17.66 -7.55
N ASP A 204 4.44 -17.94 -8.30
CA ASP A 204 5.59 -18.71 -7.81
C ASP A 204 6.30 -17.98 -6.67
N LEU A 205 6.48 -16.66 -6.78
CA LEU A 205 7.02 -15.86 -5.69
C LEU A 205 6.10 -15.84 -4.46
N ILE A 206 4.78 -15.72 -4.67
CA ILE A 206 3.79 -15.81 -3.59
C ILE A 206 3.91 -17.16 -2.89
N ARG A 207 3.88 -18.27 -3.63
CA ARG A 207 4.02 -19.64 -3.09
C ARG A 207 5.30 -19.78 -2.28
N ALA A 208 6.45 -19.46 -2.88
CA ALA A 208 7.75 -19.60 -2.24
C ALA A 208 7.88 -18.75 -0.97
N THR A 209 7.29 -17.56 -0.95
CA THR A 209 7.31 -16.67 0.21
C THR A 209 6.33 -17.15 1.29
N ALA A 210 5.12 -17.53 0.90
CA ALA A 210 4.06 -17.96 1.80
C ALA A 210 4.38 -19.28 2.50
N GLU A 211 5.05 -20.22 1.84
CA GLU A 211 5.56 -21.45 2.50
C GLU A 211 6.55 -21.11 3.62
N LYS A 212 7.48 -20.17 3.37
CA LYS A 212 8.45 -19.75 4.39
C LYS A 212 7.78 -18.97 5.52
N MET A 213 6.79 -18.15 5.22
CA MET A 213 5.96 -17.47 6.22
C MET A 213 5.20 -18.47 7.10
N LEU A 214 4.64 -19.53 6.50
CA LEU A 214 3.91 -20.59 7.20
C LEU A 214 4.85 -21.42 8.10
N ALA A 215 6.06 -21.71 7.61
CA ALA A 215 7.12 -22.38 8.37
C ALA A 215 7.78 -21.49 9.44
N LEU A 216 7.43 -20.20 9.49
CA LEU A 216 8.09 -19.18 10.32
C LEU A 216 9.62 -19.21 10.17
N ASP A 217 10.11 -19.30 8.93
CA ASP A 217 11.54 -19.28 8.63
C ASP A 217 12.15 -17.89 8.96
N MET A 218 12.89 -17.82 10.07
CA MET A 218 13.55 -16.61 10.55
C MET A 218 15.06 -16.58 10.20
N SER A 219 15.48 -17.29 9.16
CA SER A 219 16.89 -17.51 8.81
C SER A 219 17.66 -16.27 8.33
N ARG A 220 17.00 -15.14 8.07
CA ARG A 220 17.64 -13.92 7.59
C ARG A 220 17.13 -12.66 8.27
N LYS A 221 17.97 -11.63 8.25
CA LYS A 221 17.61 -10.26 8.66
C LYS A 221 17.50 -9.36 7.44
N GLY A 222 16.67 -8.33 7.54
CA GLY A 222 16.60 -7.22 6.58
C GLY A 222 17.55 -6.09 6.94
N ASN A 223 17.32 -4.93 6.34
CA ASN A 223 18.06 -3.71 6.68
C ASN A 223 17.55 -3.10 7.99
N CYS A 224 18.18 -3.45 9.11
CA CYS A 224 17.76 -3.01 10.44
C CYS A 224 17.79 -1.48 10.62
N GLN A 225 18.68 -0.76 9.93
CA GLN A 225 18.80 0.70 10.08
C GLN A 225 17.56 1.46 9.59
N ARG A 226 16.87 0.91 8.59
CA ARG A 226 15.65 1.47 7.99
C ARG A 226 14.37 0.76 8.45
N CYS A 227 14.50 -0.19 9.39
CA CYS A 227 13.36 -0.98 9.85
C CYS A 227 12.46 -0.16 10.78
N PRO A 228 11.13 -0.15 10.59
CA PRO A 228 10.22 0.64 11.43
C PRO A 228 10.18 0.18 12.90
N ILE A 229 10.56 -1.08 13.16
CA ILE A 229 10.60 -1.66 14.51
C ILE A 229 12.02 -1.78 15.07
N ARG A 230 13.00 -1.05 14.50
CA ARG A 230 14.43 -1.21 14.85
C ARG A 230 14.76 -1.01 16.33
N GLU A 231 13.98 -0.23 17.06
CA GLU A 231 14.17 -0.02 18.50
C GLU A 231 13.41 -1.06 19.35
N LEU A 232 12.44 -1.76 18.76
CA LEU A 232 11.58 -2.75 19.42
C LEU A 232 12.00 -4.20 19.15
N CYS A 233 12.81 -4.42 18.11
CA CYS A 233 13.19 -5.75 17.65
C CYS A 233 14.44 -6.25 18.40
N ALA A 234 14.34 -7.41 19.05
CA ALA A 234 15.45 -8.05 19.76
C ALA A 234 16.66 -8.35 18.85
N GLU A 235 16.41 -8.57 17.56
CA GLU A 235 17.44 -8.87 16.57
C GLU A 235 18.14 -7.65 15.98
N SER A 236 17.63 -6.46 16.29
CA SER A 236 18.13 -5.20 15.75
C SER A 236 19.30 -4.69 16.57
N PRO A 237 20.44 -4.34 15.95
CA PRO A 237 21.57 -3.72 16.65
C PRO A 237 21.27 -2.32 17.18
N ALA A 238 20.18 -1.70 16.71
CA ALA A 238 19.73 -0.38 17.17
C ALA A 238 18.77 -0.45 18.38
N ARG A 239 18.48 -1.65 18.91
CA ARG A 239 17.62 -1.80 20.08
C ARG A 239 18.26 -1.09 21.27
N LYS A 240 17.58 -0.07 21.78
CA LYS A 240 17.92 0.53 23.08
C LYS A 240 17.31 -0.34 24.17
N TRP A 241 18.08 -0.62 25.23
CA TRP A 241 17.60 -1.39 26.36
C TRP A 241 16.41 -0.67 27.02
N ASP A 242 15.29 -1.38 27.15
CA ASP A 242 14.00 -0.84 27.62
C ASP A 242 13.83 -0.91 29.15
N GLY A 243 14.89 -1.28 29.88
CA GLY A 243 14.84 -1.42 31.34
C GLY A 243 14.19 -2.72 31.83
N THR A 244 13.68 -3.57 30.93
CA THR A 244 13.01 -4.82 31.29
C THR A 244 13.85 -6.03 30.86
N GLY A 245 14.34 -6.78 31.86
CA GLY A 245 15.20 -7.95 31.66
C GLY A 245 16.71 -7.67 31.81
N PRO A 246 17.56 -8.71 31.73
CA PRO A 246 19.00 -8.58 31.98
C PRO A 246 19.68 -7.59 31.02
N TRP A 247 20.66 -6.85 31.55
CA TRP A 247 21.46 -5.89 30.79
C TRP A 247 22.27 -6.62 29.70
N PRO A 248 22.26 -6.16 28.44
CA PRO A 248 23.14 -6.73 27.42
C PRO A 248 24.55 -6.16 27.62
N GLY A 249 25.45 -7.01 28.12
CA GLY A 249 26.88 -6.72 28.24
C GLY A 249 27.55 -6.41 26.92
#